data_AF-A0A2E0XU65-F1
#
_entry.id   AF-A0A2E0XU65-F1
#
_cell.length_a   1.000
_cell.length_b   1.000
_cell.length_c   1.000
_cell.angle_alpha   90.00
_cell.angle_beta   90.00
_cell.angle_gamma   90.00
#
_symmetry.space_group_name_H-M   'P 1'
#
loop_
_entity.id
_entity.type
_entity.pdbx_description
1 polymer ?
#
loop_
_entity_poly.entity_id
_entity_poly.type
_entity_poly.pdbx_seq_one_letter_code
_entity_poly.pdbx_strand_id
1 'polypeptide(L)'
;MINSFYNFFKIKFCYRTYWKQWVVFLILLASFIFLISCDNETQENDDLPPIVIPETVEVHLLNNLNDSRGFCIDMMGYKTNADVNRSLQAHSCYSYQGEISVDQGFDNLKITNEEFYIRHFKVCMEAEEIKEGSTIKLSSCDKNEKQKFILKSDGKIQPKNNSSLCLTVSEDFREGGGGTPVHLIRTLTLESCDDAISSRQKWGFRKNN
;
A
#
# COMPACT_ATOMS: atom_id res chain seq x y z
N MET A 1 71.83 63.15 -38.74
CA MET A 1 71.07 63.13 -37.47
C MET A 1 69.72 63.78 -37.71
N ILE A 2 68.64 63.15 -37.24
CA ILE A 2 67.25 63.65 -37.23
C ILE A 2 66.55 63.67 -38.61
N ASN A 3 66.21 62.49 -39.13
CA ASN A 3 64.95 62.29 -39.87
C ASN A 3 64.47 60.82 -39.82
N SER A 4 64.94 60.10 -38.78
CA SER A 4 64.73 58.67 -38.52
C SER A 4 63.58 58.38 -37.54
N PHE A 5 62.70 59.35 -37.25
CA PHE A 5 61.72 59.18 -36.17
C PHE A 5 60.24 59.41 -36.54
N TYR A 6 59.92 59.96 -37.72
CA TYR A 6 58.54 60.37 -38.01
C TYR A 6 57.67 59.36 -38.78
N ASN A 7 58.25 58.33 -39.42
CA ASN A 7 57.45 57.33 -40.15
C ASN A 7 57.27 55.98 -39.45
N PHE A 8 57.92 55.76 -38.30
CA PHE A 8 57.75 54.52 -37.52
C PHE A 8 56.55 54.57 -36.55
N PHE A 9 56.07 55.77 -36.21
CA PHE A 9 54.98 55.92 -35.23
C PHE A 9 53.55 55.85 -35.81
N LYS A 10 53.36 56.01 -37.13
CA LYS A 10 52.02 55.90 -37.75
C LYS A 10 51.56 54.46 -38.02
N ILE A 11 52.47 53.50 -38.17
CA ILE A 11 52.12 52.09 -38.43
C ILE A 11 51.74 51.37 -37.12
N LYS A 12 52.30 51.78 -35.98
CA LYS A 12 52.00 51.14 -34.68
C LYS A 12 50.64 51.50 -34.08
N PHE A 13 49.98 52.56 -34.55
CA PHE A 13 48.69 52.99 -33.98
C PHE A 13 47.46 52.40 -34.68
N CYS A 14 47.60 51.83 -35.89
CA CYS A 14 46.48 51.17 -36.58
C CYS A 14 46.27 49.71 -36.13
N TYR A 15 47.35 49.00 -35.76
CA TYR A 15 47.27 47.61 -35.29
C TYR A 15 46.80 47.46 -33.84
N ARG A 16 46.78 48.55 -33.06
CA ARG A 16 46.43 48.50 -31.63
C ARG A 16 44.93 48.67 -31.35
N THR A 17 44.17 49.18 -32.33
CA THR A 17 42.69 49.27 -32.26
C THR A 17 42.00 48.05 -32.85
N TYR A 18 42.56 47.42 -33.89
CA TYR A 18 41.99 46.19 -34.43
C TYR A 18 42.18 44.98 -33.52
N TRP A 19 43.29 44.86 -32.78
CA TRP A 19 43.47 43.71 -31.89
C TRP A 19 42.47 43.70 -30.71
N LYS A 20 42.09 44.88 -30.19
CA LYS A 20 41.12 44.96 -29.09
C LYS A 20 39.69 44.59 -29.49
N GLN A 21 39.28 44.86 -30.73
CA GLN A 21 37.96 44.42 -31.22
C GLN A 21 37.91 42.91 -31.49
N TRP A 22 38.98 42.32 -32.00
CA TRP A 22 39.03 40.88 -32.26
C TRP A 22 39.13 40.02 -30.98
N VAL A 23 39.79 40.52 -29.92
CA VAL A 23 39.82 39.81 -28.62
C VAL A 23 38.46 39.86 -27.92
N VAL A 24 37.73 40.98 -27.99
CA VAL A 24 36.36 41.07 -27.45
C VAL A 24 35.39 40.17 -28.25
N PHE A 25 35.56 40.08 -29.58
CA PHE A 25 34.75 39.19 -30.42
C PHE A 25 35.04 37.70 -30.13
N LEU A 26 36.29 37.32 -29.87
CA LEU A 26 36.66 35.95 -29.47
C LEU A 26 36.17 35.58 -28.05
N ILE A 27 36.13 36.53 -27.11
CA ILE A 27 35.58 36.32 -25.77
C ILE A 27 34.05 36.19 -25.79
N LEU A 28 33.35 36.96 -26.65
CA LEU A 28 31.90 36.83 -26.86
C LEU A 28 31.53 35.53 -27.61
N LEU A 29 32.36 35.08 -28.56
CA LEU A 29 32.14 33.80 -29.25
C LEU A 29 32.38 32.60 -28.31
N ALA A 30 33.38 32.69 -27.41
CA ALA A 30 33.64 31.66 -26.41
C ALA A 30 32.55 31.58 -25.32
N SER A 31 31.85 32.68 -25.03
CA SER A 31 30.71 32.68 -24.10
C SER A 31 29.40 32.20 -24.73
N PHE A 32 29.31 32.13 -26.06
CA PHE A 32 28.16 31.51 -26.75
C PHE A 32 28.30 29.99 -26.91
N ILE A 33 29.51 29.45 -26.81
CA ILE A 33 29.75 27.98 -26.85
C ILE A 33 29.45 27.34 -25.48
N PHE A 34 29.42 28.12 -24.40
CA PHE A 34 29.05 27.62 -23.06
C PHE A 34 27.54 27.50 -22.80
N LEU A 35 26.67 27.86 -23.75
CA LEU A 35 25.21 27.65 -23.64
C LEU A 35 24.68 26.48 -24.50
N ILE A 36 25.56 25.72 -25.16
CA ILE A 36 25.22 24.47 -25.83
C ILE A 36 26.16 23.34 -25.37
N SER A 37 26.52 23.35 -24.09
CA SER A 37 26.65 22.08 -23.39
C SER A 37 25.23 21.73 -22.98
N CYS A 38 24.52 21.01 -23.85
CA CYS A 38 23.53 20.09 -23.30
C CYS A 38 24.35 19.16 -22.40
N ASP A 39 24.37 19.47 -21.11
CA ASP A 39 24.29 18.39 -20.15
C ASP A 39 23.13 17.53 -20.66
N ASN A 40 23.48 16.41 -21.30
CA ASN A 40 22.68 15.24 -21.09
C ASN A 40 22.89 14.91 -19.61
N GLU A 41 22.29 15.71 -18.72
CA GLU A 41 21.58 15.10 -17.62
C GLU A 41 20.64 14.14 -18.33
N THR A 42 21.09 12.89 -18.45
CA THR A 42 20.19 11.81 -18.18
C THR A 42 19.53 12.22 -16.86
N GLN A 43 18.36 12.84 -16.94
CA GLN A 43 17.28 12.44 -16.09
C GLN A 43 17.27 10.92 -16.22
N GLU A 44 18.02 10.24 -15.36
CA GLU A 44 17.35 9.29 -14.50
C GLU A 44 16.14 10.05 -13.97
N ASN A 45 15.05 10.02 -14.75
CA ASN A 45 13.79 9.64 -14.17
C ASN A 45 14.12 8.31 -13.50
N ASP A 46 14.63 8.40 -12.28
CA ASP A 46 14.38 7.42 -11.26
C ASP A 46 12.86 7.49 -11.15
N ASP A 47 12.19 6.81 -12.08
CA ASP A 47 10.85 6.29 -11.94
C ASP A 47 10.99 5.33 -10.77
N LEU A 48 11.16 5.91 -9.57
CA LEU A 48 10.96 5.23 -8.33
C LEU A 48 9.58 4.63 -8.52
N PRO A 49 9.43 3.30 -8.50
CA PRO A 49 8.13 2.69 -8.61
C PRO A 49 7.24 3.41 -7.59
N PRO A 50 6.00 3.77 -7.97
CA PRO A 50 5.13 4.57 -7.12
C PRO A 50 5.19 3.98 -5.72
N ILE A 51 5.59 4.79 -4.73
CA ILE A 51 5.76 4.32 -3.36
C ILE A 51 4.41 3.79 -2.92
N VAL A 52 4.27 2.47 -2.94
CA VAL A 52 3.02 1.83 -2.54
C VAL A 52 3.01 1.86 -1.02
N ILE A 53 2.41 2.91 -0.46
CA ILE A 53 2.24 3.03 0.99
C ILE A 53 1.20 2.01 1.41
N PRO A 54 1.53 1.11 2.35
CA PRO A 54 0.58 0.12 2.79
C PRO A 54 -0.54 0.78 3.58
N GLU A 55 -1.76 0.66 3.07
CA GLU A 55 -2.96 1.22 3.67
C GLU A 55 -3.57 0.20 4.64
N THR A 56 -4.15 0.72 5.72
CA THR A 56 -4.98 -0.09 6.61
C THR A 56 -6.39 -0.16 6.05
N VAL A 57 -6.94 -1.37 5.94
CA VAL A 57 -8.29 -1.64 5.44
C VAL A 57 -9.04 -2.56 6.39
N GLU A 58 -10.35 -2.42 6.44
CA GLU A 58 -11.20 -3.49 6.97
C GLU A 58 -11.43 -4.53 5.88
N VAL A 59 -11.45 -5.80 6.26
CA VAL A 59 -11.93 -6.89 5.40
C VAL A 59 -13.36 -7.20 5.81
N HIS A 60 -14.32 -6.75 5.01
CA HIS A 60 -15.74 -6.84 5.34
C HIS A 60 -16.47 -7.86 4.47
N LEU A 61 -17.51 -8.47 5.02
CA LEU A 61 -18.44 -9.31 4.30
C LEU A 61 -19.23 -8.42 3.32
N LEU A 62 -19.35 -8.85 2.06
CA LEU A 62 -20.05 -8.09 1.01
C LEU A 62 -21.57 -8.05 1.25
N ASN A 63 -22.12 -9.05 1.92
CA ASN A 63 -23.49 -9.04 2.40
C ASN A 63 -23.53 -8.56 3.85
N ASN A 64 -24.37 -7.58 4.16
CA ASN A 64 -24.47 -7.02 5.51
C ASN A 64 -25.17 -7.96 6.52
N LEU A 65 -25.85 -9.00 6.04
CA LEU A 65 -26.70 -9.89 6.83
C LEU A 65 -27.68 -9.06 7.70
N ASN A 66 -27.70 -9.29 9.01
CA ASN A 66 -28.59 -8.66 9.97
C ASN A 66 -27.96 -7.47 10.73
N ASP A 67 -26.89 -6.88 10.21
CA ASP A 67 -26.31 -5.65 10.77
C ASP A 67 -26.10 -4.63 9.65
N SER A 68 -26.76 -3.47 9.72
CA SER A 68 -26.62 -2.42 8.71
C SER A 68 -25.19 -1.90 8.56
N ARG A 69 -24.35 -2.07 9.58
CA ARG A 69 -22.91 -1.74 9.55
C ARG A 69 -22.09 -2.78 8.79
N GLY A 70 -22.63 -3.97 8.59
CA GLY A 70 -21.94 -5.15 8.04
C GLY A 70 -21.02 -5.82 9.05
N PHE A 71 -20.38 -6.90 8.61
CA PHE A 71 -19.46 -7.70 9.41
C PHE A 71 -18.04 -7.59 8.89
N CYS A 72 -17.07 -7.39 9.78
CA CYS A 72 -15.65 -7.29 9.49
C CYS A 72 -14.88 -8.39 10.22
N ILE A 73 -13.77 -8.85 9.63
CA ILE A 73 -12.85 -9.76 10.32
C ILE A 73 -12.23 -9.00 11.50
N ASP A 74 -12.30 -9.61 12.68
CA ASP A 74 -12.09 -8.95 13.97
C ASP A 74 -11.29 -9.85 14.91
N MET A 75 -10.34 -9.24 15.63
CA MET A 75 -9.67 -9.88 16.74
C MET A 75 -10.55 -9.84 17.99
N MET A 76 -10.68 -10.98 18.67
CA MET A 76 -11.41 -11.03 19.94
C MET A 76 -10.77 -10.11 20.99
N GLY A 77 -11.56 -9.18 21.52
CA GLY A 77 -11.16 -8.26 22.59
C GLY A 77 -11.66 -6.85 22.29
N TYR A 78 -10.90 -5.83 22.66
CA TYR A 78 -11.28 -4.43 22.43
C TYR A 78 -10.08 -3.56 22.10
N LYS A 79 -10.03 -3.03 20.88
CA LYS A 79 -8.98 -2.13 20.40
C LYS A 79 -7.60 -2.71 20.73
N THR A 80 -6.74 -1.94 21.39
CA THR A 80 -5.37 -2.34 21.77
C THR A 80 -5.31 -3.48 22.79
N ASN A 81 -6.43 -3.86 23.40
CA ASN A 81 -6.52 -4.97 24.35
C ASN A 81 -7.03 -6.27 23.69
N ALA A 82 -6.99 -6.36 22.35
CA ALA A 82 -7.32 -7.59 21.65
C ALA A 82 -6.35 -8.74 22.01
N ASP A 83 -6.88 -9.95 22.12
CA ASP A 83 -6.14 -11.12 22.56
C ASP A 83 -5.62 -11.91 21.35
N VAL A 84 -4.31 -11.82 21.14
CA VAL A 84 -3.61 -12.51 20.04
C VAL A 84 -3.62 -14.04 20.16
N ASN A 85 -4.05 -14.60 21.30
CA ASN A 85 -4.12 -16.05 21.50
C ASN A 85 -5.50 -16.64 21.18
N ARG A 86 -6.47 -15.79 20.81
CA ARG A 86 -7.83 -16.22 20.47
C ARG A 86 -8.03 -16.25 18.96
N SER A 87 -8.98 -17.08 18.54
CA SER A 87 -9.40 -17.14 17.14
C SER A 87 -10.01 -15.82 16.68
N LEU A 88 -9.85 -15.51 15.40
CA LEU A 88 -10.56 -14.43 14.74
C LEU A 88 -12.07 -14.73 14.73
N GLN A 89 -12.85 -13.66 14.71
CA GLN A 89 -14.30 -13.68 14.58
C GLN A 89 -14.74 -12.72 13.48
N ALA A 90 -16.02 -12.79 13.11
CA ALA A 90 -16.64 -11.70 12.38
C ALA A 90 -17.46 -10.86 13.37
N HIS A 91 -17.26 -9.56 13.36
CA HIS A 91 -17.90 -8.62 14.28
C HIS A 91 -18.54 -7.48 13.49
N SER A 92 -19.54 -6.80 14.05
CA SER A 92 -19.98 -5.51 13.50
C SER A 92 -18.78 -4.63 13.18
N CYS A 93 -18.70 -4.13 11.94
CA CYS A 93 -17.63 -3.24 11.52
C CYS A 93 -17.64 -1.94 12.33
N TYR A 94 -16.45 -1.42 12.66
CA TYR A 94 -16.29 -0.21 13.46
C TYR A 94 -16.06 1.06 12.65
N SER A 95 -15.91 0.98 11.32
CA SER A 95 -15.67 2.14 10.44
C SER A 95 -16.61 3.34 10.65
N TYR A 96 -17.83 3.13 11.14
CA TYR A 96 -18.77 4.22 11.51
C TYR A 96 -18.22 5.16 12.60
N GLN A 97 -17.16 4.78 13.31
CA GLN A 97 -16.48 5.59 14.32
C GLN A 97 -15.50 6.60 13.71
N GLY A 98 -15.34 6.62 12.38
CA GLY A 98 -14.48 7.55 11.66
C GLY A 98 -13.02 7.11 11.50
N GLU A 99 -12.59 6.05 12.19
CA GLU A 99 -11.24 5.46 12.09
C GLU A 99 -11.34 3.93 11.99
N ILE A 100 -10.44 3.28 11.24
CA ILE A 100 -10.38 1.81 11.19
C ILE A 100 -9.76 1.34 12.51
N SER A 101 -10.48 0.50 13.24
CA SER A 101 -10.01 0.02 14.53
C SER A 101 -8.83 -0.93 14.38
N VAL A 102 -7.89 -0.87 15.32
CA VAL A 102 -6.63 -1.63 15.28
C VAL A 102 -6.82 -3.16 15.31
N ASP A 103 -7.96 -3.62 15.83
CA ASP A 103 -8.40 -5.01 15.93
C ASP A 103 -9.22 -5.49 14.70
N GLN A 104 -9.52 -4.59 13.75
CA GLN A 104 -10.17 -4.90 12.46
C GLN A 104 -9.35 -4.45 11.24
N GLY A 105 -8.18 -3.85 11.48
CA GLY A 105 -7.35 -3.21 10.46
C GLY A 105 -6.25 -4.11 9.91
N PHE A 106 -6.38 -4.49 8.65
CA PHE A 106 -5.39 -5.28 7.92
C PHE A 106 -4.55 -4.44 6.98
N ASP A 107 -3.35 -4.91 6.68
CA ASP A 107 -2.47 -4.30 5.68
C ASP A 107 -2.84 -4.77 4.26
N ASN A 108 -3.35 -3.86 3.43
CA ASN A 108 -3.86 -4.22 2.10
C ASN A 108 -2.78 -4.82 1.19
N LEU A 109 -1.54 -4.31 1.25
CA LEU A 109 -0.45 -4.82 0.42
C LEU A 109 -0.05 -6.22 0.86
N LYS A 110 -0.07 -6.51 2.16
CA LYS A 110 0.16 -7.88 2.62
C LYS A 110 -0.92 -8.84 2.14
N ILE A 111 -2.19 -8.44 2.13
CA ILE A 111 -3.28 -9.28 1.61
C ILE A 111 -3.06 -9.59 0.12
N THR A 112 -2.66 -8.62 -0.69
CA THR A 112 -2.34 -8.87 -2.12
C THR A 112 -1.16 -9.81 -2.30
N ASN A 113 -0.31 -9.95 -1.28
CA ASN A 113 0.81 -10.89 -1.20
C ASN A 113 0.48 -12.12 -0.33
N GLU A 114 -0.80 -12.50 -0.29
CA GLU A 114 -1.31 -13.75 0.31
C GLU A 114 -1.26 -13.81 1.84
N GLU A 115 -1.02 -12.69 2.52
CA GLU A 115 -0.81 -12.61 3.97
C GLU A 115 -1.80 -11.62 4.61
N PHE A 116 -2.73 -12.12 5.42
CA PHE A 116 -3.65 -11.27 6.18
C PHE A 116 -2.98 -10.81 7.48
N TYR A 117 -2.26 -9.70 7.39
CA TYR A 117 -1.43 -9.14 8.47
C TYR A 117 -2.14 -8.00 9.21
N ILE A 118 -2.15 -8.06 10.54
CA ILE A 118 -2.70 -7.01 11.41
C ILE A 118 -1.55 -6.20 11.99
N ARG A 119 -1.35 -4.99 11.45
CA ARG A 119 -0.15 -4.18 11.69
C ARG A 119 0.10 -3.83 13.16
N HIS A 120 -0.95 -3.47 13.89
CA HIS A 120 -0.82 -3.03 15.28
C HIS A 120 -0.26 -4.15 16.17
N PHE A 121 -0.75 -5.38 15.98
CA PHE A 121 -0.41 -6.54 16.78
C PHE A 121 0.77 -7.36 16.24
N LYS A 122 1.18 -7.08 14.99
CA LYS A 122 2.27 -7.78 14.29
C LYS A 122 2.05 -9.30 14.17
N VAL A 123 0.79 -9.68 13.97
CA VAL A 123 0.36 -11.08 13.82
C VAL A 123 -0.31 -11.30 12.46
N CYS A 124 -0.31 -12.55 12.03
CA CYS A 124 -0.91 -13.00 10.79
C CYS A 124 -2.08 -13.95 11.08
N MET A 125 -3.09 -13.86 10.22
CA MET A 125 -4.15 -14.86 10.12
C MET A 125 -3.54 -16.24 9.80
N GLU A 126 -3.92 -17.27 10.55
CA GLU A 126 -3.50 -18.65 10.31
C GLU A 126 -4.68 -19.60 10.50
N ALA A 127 -4.93 -20.48 9.54
CA ALA A 127 -5.86 -21.58 9.75
C ALA A 127 -5.29 -22.56 10.78
N GLU A 128 -6.13 -23.04 11.69
CA GLU A 128 -5.76 -24.12 12.61
C GLU A 128 -5.30 -25.36 11.81
N GLU A 129 -6.13 -25.76 10.84
CA GLU A 129 -5.86 -26.78 9.81
C GLU A 129 -6.48 -26.35 8.46
N ILE A 130 -6.02 -26.92 7.34
CA ILE A 130 -6.63 -26.68 6.01
C ILE A 130 -7.70 -27.74 5.76
N LYS A 131 -8.82 -27.64 6.47
CA LYS A 131 -10.00 -28.50 6.32
C LYS A 131 -11.29 -27.75 6.66
N GLU A 132 -12.41 -28.36 6.30
CA GLU A 132 -13.75 -27.86 6.67
C GLU A 132 -13.93 -27.84 8.20
N GLY A 133 -14.62 -26.82 8.71
CA GLY A 133 -14.84 -26.55 10.12
C GLY A 133 -13.64 -25.95 10.86
N SER A 134 -12.48 -25.77 10.21
CA SER A 134 -11.30 -25.23 10.89
C SER A 134 -11.47 -23.77 11.27
N THR A 135 -11.09 -23.44 12.51
CA THR A 135 -11.08 -22.06 12.99
C THR A 135 -9.86 -21.30 12.43
N ILE A 136 -9.96 -19.98 12.44
CA ILE A 136 -8.86 -19.10 12.08
C ILE A 136 -8.29 -18.48 13.34
N LYS A 137 -7.01 -18.72 13.60
CA LYS A 137 -6.28 -18.13 14.73
C LYS A 137 -5.34 -17.02 14.26
N LEU A 138 -4.67 -16.44 15.24
CA LEU A 138 -3.57 -15.50 15.03
C LEU A 138 -2.27 -16.15 15.48
N SER A 139 -1.20 -15.89 14.74
CA SER A 139 0.14 -16.35 15.10
C SER A 139 1.20 -15.36 14.63
N SER A 140 2.44 -15.55 15.06
CA SER A 140 3.59 -14.85 14.50
C SER A 140 3.67 -15.11 13.00
N CYS A 141 3.89 -14.07 12.21
CA CYS A 141 4.04 -14.19 10.76
C CYS A 141 5.33 -14.94 10.41
N ASP A 142 5.20 -16.16 9.91
CA ASP A 142 6.31 -17.01 9.47
C ASP A 142 6.14 -17.50 8.02
N LYS A 143 5.03 -17.10 7.36
CA LYS A 143 4.68 -17.43 5.98
C LYS A 143 4.50 -18.93 5.75
N ASN A 144 4.12 -19.68 6.78
CA ASN A 144 3.75 -21.09 6.63
C ASN A 144 2.51 -21.25 5.74
N GLU A 145 2.29 -22.46 5.19
CA GLU A 145 1.19 -22.72 4.25
C GLU A 145 -0.20 -22.42 4.83
N LYS A 146 -0.38 -22.50 6.15
CA LYS A 146 -1.66 -22.19 6.81
C LYS A 146 -1.91 -20.69 7.00
N GLN A 147 -0.90 -19.85 6.74
CA GLN A 147 -1.03 -18.39 6.71
C GLN A 147 -1.29 -17.83 5.31
N LYS A 148 -1.21 -18.66 4.26
CA LYS A 148 -1.35 -18.21 2.87
C LYS A 148 -2.81 -18.26 2.45
N PHE A 149 -3.43 -17.09 2.33
CA PHE A 149 -4.82 -16.93 1.88
C PHE A 149 -4.88 -16.00 0.68
N ILE A 150 -5.78 -16.27 -0.25
CA ILE A 150 -6.01 -15.46 -1.43
C ILE A 150 -7.41 -14.88 -1.36
N LEU A 151 -7.53 -13.55 -1.39
CA LEU A 151 -8.78 -12.87 -1.71
C LEU A 151 -8.96 -12.85 -3.23
N LYS A 152 -9.92 -13.63 -3.73
CA LYS A 152 -10.27 -13.73 -5.15
C LYS A 152 -11.10 -12.53 -5.60
N SER A 153 -11.13 -12.31 -6.92
CA SER A 153 -11.93 -11.23 -7.53
C SER A 153 -13.44 -11.41 -7.36
N ASP A 154 -13.92 -12.64 -7.10
CA ASP A 154 -15.32 -12.93 -6.79
C ASP A 154 -15.68 -12.74 -5.30
N GLY A 155 -14.71 -12.29 -4.50
CA GLY A 155 -14.83 -12.03 -3.07
C GLY A 155 -14.51 -13.21 -2.18
N LYS A 156 -14.25 -14.41 -2.70
CA LYS A 156 -13.91 -15.57 -1.85
C LYS A 156 -12.52 -15.39 -1.24
N ILE A 157 -12.37 -15.61 0.06
CA ILE A 157 -11.06 -15.75 0.71
C ILE A 157 -10.79 -17.23 0.90
N GLN A 158 -9.70 -17.74 0.32
CA GLN A 158 -9.42 -19.17 0.25
C GLN A 158 -7.98 -19.46 0.66
N PRO A 159 -7.68 -20.57 1.35
CA PRO A 159 -6.31 -21.04 1.50
C PRO A 159 -5.64 -21.24 0.15
N LYS A 160 -4.37 -20.83 0.00
CA LYS A 160 -3.64 -20.93 -1.27
C LYS A 160 -3.55 -22.38 -1.79
N ASN A 161 -3.40 -23.33 -0.89
CA ASN A 161 -3.26 -24.75 -1.20
C ASN A 161 -4.60 -25.51 -1.27
N ASN A 162 -5.75 -24.86 -1.00
CA ASN A 162 -7.06 -25.49 -1.13
C ASN A 162 -8.14 -24.47 -1.53
N SER A 163 -8.45 -24.43 -2.83
CA SER A 163 -9.47 -23.56 -3.41
C SER A 163 -10.91 -24.08 -3.28
N SER A 164 -11.14 -25.26 -2.67
CA SER A 164 -12.49 -25.72 -2.35
C SER A 164 -13.00 -25.17 -1.02
N LEU A 165 -12.12 -24.57 -0.21
CA LEU A 165 -12.47 -23.99 1.10
C LEU A 165 -12.56 -22.47 1.02
N CYS A 166 -13.57 -21.92 1.69
CA CYS A 166 -13.88 -20.51 1.76
C CYS A 166 -13.97 -20.07 3.21
N LEU A 167 -13.39 -18.91 3.52
CA LEU A 167 -13.61 -18.23 4.79
C LEU A 167 -15.08 -17.85 4.90
N THR A 168 -15.73 -18.35 5.94
CA THR A 168 -17.19 -18.32 6.07
C THR A 168 -17.59 -17.84 7.46
N VAL A 169 -18.60 -16.96 7.52
CA VAL A 169 -19.25 -16.62 8.79
C VAL A 169 -20.38 -17.59 9.11
N SER A 170 -20.59 -17.89 10.39
CA SER A 170 -21.69 -18.73 10.85
C SER A 170 -23.06 -18.13 10.52
N GLU A 171 -24.08 -18.99 10.43
CA GLU A 171 -25.50 -18.58 10.32
C GLU A 171 -26.05 -18.00 11.62
N ASP A 172 -25.62 -18.56 12.74
CA ASP A 172 -25.94 -18.03 14.07
C ASP A 172 -25.06 -16.82 14.40
N PHE A 173 -25.59 -15.96 15.25
CA PHE A 173 -24.89 -14.82 15.81
C PHE A 173 -25.17 -14.71 17.31
N ARG A 174 -24.32 -13.97 18.01
CA ARG A 174 -24.51 -13.55 19.40
C ARG A 174 -24.33 -12.05 19.54
N GLU A 175 -24.87 -11.49 20.61
CA GLU A 175 -24.66 -10.08 20.94
C GLU A 175 -23.25 -9.87 21.53
N GLY A 176 -22.66 -8.73 21.21
CA GLY A 176 -21.45 -8.19 21.81
C GLY A 176 -21.76 -7.37 23.07
N GLY A 177 -20.71 -6.81 23.68
CA GLY A 177 -20.83 -6.07 24.95
C GLY A 177 -21.19 -4.58 24.81
N GLY A 178 -21.35 -4.05 23.60
CA GLY A 178 -21.54 -2.61 23.37
C GLY A 178 -22.16 -2.24 22.03
N GLY A 179 -22.20 -0.93 21.75
CA GLY A 179 -22.78 -0.35 20.54
C GLY A 179 -24.27 -0.02 20.66
N THR A 180 -24.71 0.99 19.91
CA THR A 180 -26.14 1.28 19.67
C THR A 180 -26.35 1.48 18.17
N PRO A 181 -27.00 0.54 17.45
CA PRO A 181 -27.53 -0.74 17.95
C PRO A 181 -26.43 -1.67 18.48
N VAL A 182 -26.79 -2.66 19.29
CA VAL A 182 -25.84 -3.63 19.87
C VAL A 182 -24.98 -4.27 18.78
N HIS A 183 -23.70 -4.46 19.04
CA HIS A 183 -22.82 -5.17 18.12
C HIS A 183 -23.18 -6.65 18.05
N LEU A 184 -23.00 -7.24 16.88
CA LEU A 184 -23.26 -8.65 16.61
C LEU A 184 -21.96 -9.36 16.26
N ILE A 185 -21.88 -10.63 16.65
CA ILE A 185 -20.68 -11.45 16.51
C ILE A 185 -21.05 -12.79 15.90
N ARG A 186 -20.25 -13.23 14.94
CA ARG A 186 -20.37 -14.52 14.25
C ARG A 186 -19.05 -15.28 14.31
N THR A 187 -19.14 -16.59 14.35
CA THR A 187 -17.97 -17.48 14.26
C THR A 187 -17.41 -17.43 12.85
N LEU A 188 -16.10 -17.53 12.72
CA LEU A 188 -15.37 -17.53 11.46
C LEU A 188 -14.62 -18.86 11.28
N THR A 189 -14.95 -19.60 10.23
CA THR A 189 -14.36 -20.91 9.92
C THR A 189 -14.02 -21.06 8.43
N LEU A 190 -13.22 -22.06 8.10
CA LEU A 190 -13.11 -22.59 6.74
C LEU A 190 -14.25 -23.56 6.48
N GLU A 191 -15.07 -23.29 5.48
CA GLU A 191 -16.14 -24.18 5.03
C GLU A 191 -15.97 -24.50 3.55
N SER A 192 -16.63 -25.55 3.06
CA SER A 192 -16.74 -25.78 1.63
C SER A 192 -17.34 -24.55 0.92
N CYS A 193 -16.70 -24.10 -0.15
CA CYS A 193 -17.21 -23.02 -0.97
C CYS A 193 -18.52 -23.46 -1.64
N ASP A 194 -19.61 -22.73 -1.41
CA ASP A 194 -20.93 -23.06 -1.94
C ASP A 194 -21.71 -21.77 -2.25
N ASP A 195 -22.17 -21.68 -3.50
CA ASP A 195 -22.89 -20.51 -4.00
C ASP A 195 -24.24 -20.31 -3.27
N ALA A 196 -24.84 -21.38 -2.73
CA ALA A 196 -26.07 -21.31 -1.94
C ALA A 196 -25.89 -20.52 -0.63
N ILE A 197 -24.68 -20.50 -0.07
CA ILE A 197 -24.33 -19.75 1.15
C ILE A 197 -23.38 -18.59 0.87
N SER A 198 -23.28 -18.16 -0.39
CA SER A 198 -22.33 -17.12 -0.83
C SER A 198 -22.47 -15.78 -0.10
N SER A 199 -23.65 -15.48 0.45
CA SER A 199 -23.87 -14.32 1.33
C SER A 199 -22.99 -14.33 2.57
N ARG A 200 -22.48 -15.49 2.99
CA ARG A 200 -21.60 -15.68 4.15
C ARG A 200 -20.13 -15.92 3.78
N GLN A 201 -19.79 -15.95 2.49
CA GLN A 201 -18.46 -16.37 1.98
C GLN A 201 -17.74 -15.34 1.10
N LYS A 202 -18.36 -14.17 0.85
CA LYS A 202 -17.79 -13.15 -0.02
C LYS A 202 -17.39 -11.91 0.76
N TRP A 203 -16.16 -11.48 0.55
CA TRP A 203 -15.46 -10.45 1.30
C TRP A 203 -14.92 -9.38 0.36
N GLY A 204 -14.65 -8.20 0.90
CA GLY A 204 -14.05 -7.08 0.18
C GLY A 204 -13.31 -6.14 1.11
N PHE A 205 -12.63 -5.16 0.52
CA PHE A 205 -11.97 -4.10 1.27
C PHE A 205 -12.94 -2.95 1.51
N ARG A 206 -12.94 -2.46 2.75
CA ARG A 206 -13.56 -1.19 3.11
C ARG A 206 -12.47 -0.27 3.65
N LYS A 207 -12.45 0.94 3.10
CA LYS A 207 -11.67 2.06 3.62
C LYS A 207 -12.61 2.96 4.41
N ASN A 208 -12.05 3.77 5.29
CA ASN A 208 -12.79 4.92 5.78
C ASN A 208 -12.94 5.96 4.66
N ASN A 209 -14.13 6.52 4.57
CA ASN A 209 -14.43 7.65 3.69
C ASN A 209 -13.85 8.94 4.27
#